data_AF-A0A7Z0NC30-F1
#
_entry.id   AF-A0A7Z0NC30-F1
#
_cell.length_a   1.000
_cell.length_b   1.000
_cell.length_c   1.000
_cell.angle_alpha   90.00
_cell.angle_beta   90.00
_cell.angle_gamma   90.00
#
_symmetry.space_group_name_H-M   'P 1'
#
loop_
_entity.id
_entity.type
_entity.pdbx_description
1 polymer ?
#
loop_
_entity_poly.entity_id
_entity_poly.type
_entity_poly.pdbx_seq_one_letter_code
_entity_poly.pdbx_strand_id
1 'polypeptide(L)'
;MIEIFFVGLTTAATLFAALSAWMSYRVSNSALNFQKNYAKNQQLIAQLNSTISKLRTVKYLISNTMSISDDQVGTIEPLFIEVRLDLLRLEEIGAFDYSSHRISKVTSLGEMIDEISSENTYLAEVINALEARIACIFK
;
A
#
# COMPACT_ATOMS: atom_id res chain seq x y z
N MET A 1 -32.93 -46.66 19.84
CA MET A 1 -32.37 -46.18 18.56
C MET A 1 -32.48 -44.67 18.37
N ILE A 2 -33.65 -44.06 18.61
CA ILE A 2 -33.86 -42.60 18.45
C ILE A 2 -32.99 -41.76 19.40
N GLU A 3 -32.87 -42.12 20.69
CA GLU A 3 -32.00 -41.38 21.64
C GLU A 3 -30.52 -41.38 21.25
N ILE A 4 -29.99 -42.51 20.78
CA ILE A 4 -28.58 -42.62 20.33
C ILE A 4 -28.34 -41.72 19.12
N PHE A 5 -29.32 -41.64 18.21
CA PHE A 5 -29.27 -40.74 17.06
C PHE A 5 -29.26 -39.27 17.51
N PHE A 6 -30.13 -38.87 18.44
CA PHE A 6 -30.13 -37.51 19.00
C PHE A 6 -28.83 -37.17 19.74
N VAL A 7 -28.32 -38.07 20.58
CA VAL A 7 -27.04 -37.89 21.29
C VAL A 7 -25.87 -37.73 20.31
N GLY A 8 -25.84 -38.54 19.25
CA GLY A 8 -24.84 -38.41 18.18
C GLY A 8 -24.93 -37.07 17.47
N LEU A 9 -26.15 -36.60 17.18
CA LEU A 9 -26.39 -35.33 16.50
C LEU A 9 -26.03 -34.12 17.38
N THR A 10 -26.35 -34.16 18.68
CA THR A 10 -25.95 -33.13 19.65
C THR A 10 -24.44 -33.08 19.80
N THR A 11 -23.77 -34.23 19.91
CA THR A 11 -22.31 -34.30 20.04
C THR A 11 -21.61 -33.72 18.80
N ALA A 12 -22.09 -34.07 17.60
CA ALA A 12 -21.60 -33.49 16.36
C ALA A 12 -21.83 -31.97 16.31
N ALA A 13 -23.02 -31.50 16.70
CA ALA A 13 -23.33 -30.08 16.77
C ALA A 13 -22.41 -29.32 17.75
N THR A 14 -22.12 -29.90 18.92
CA THR A 14 -21.18 -29.32 19.89
C THR A 14 -19.76 -29.25 19.34
N LEU A 15 -19.30 -30.28 18.62
CA LEU A 15 -17.98 -30.27 17.96
C LEU A 15 -17.89 -29.18 16.88
N PHE A 16 -18.91 -29.05 16.03
CA PHE A 16 -18.96 -27.99 15.03
C PHE A 16 -19.03 -26.59 15.67
N ALA A 17 -19.77 -26.44 16.76
CA ALA A 17 -19.83 -25.19 17.52
C ALA A 17 -18.46 -24.85 18.13
N ALA A 18 -17.74 -25.83 18.68
CA ALA A 18 -16.39 -25.63 19.22
C ALA A 18 -15.38 -25.25 18.12
N LEU A 19 -15.44 -25.90 16.96
CA LEU A 19 -14.62 -25.55 15.79
C LEU A 19 -14.93 -24.12 15.29
N SER A 20 -16.21 -23.77 15.20
CA SER A 20 -16.64 -22.41 14.82
C SER A 20 -16.16 -21.36 15.81
N ALA A 21 -16.27 -21.63 17.11
CA ALA A 21 -15.79 -20.75 18.17
C ALA A 21 -14.26 -20.58 18.11
N TRP A 22 -13.51 -21.65 17.84
CA TRP A 22 -12.06 -21.60 17.67
C TRP A 22 -11.65 -20.75 16.45
N MET A 23 -12.32 -20.95 15.32
CA MET A 23 -12.07 -20.17 14.10
C MET A 23 -12.43 -18.70 14.32
N SER A 24 -13.55 -18.42 14.98
CA SER A 24 -13.98 -17.07 15.34
C SER A 24 -12.97 -16.38 16.26
N TYR A 25 -12.45 -17.09 17.26
CA TYR A 25 -11.39 -16.58 18.13
C TYR A 25 -10.11 -16.26 17.35
N ARG A 26 -9.66 -17.16 16.46
CA ARG A 26 -8.47 -16.92 15.63
C ARG A 26 -8.63 -15.70 14.73
N VAL A 27 -9.78 -15.57 14.06
CA VAL A 27 -10.07 -14.42 13.19
C VAL A 27 -10.16 -13.14 14.01
N SER A 28 -10.86 -13.16 15.15
CA SER A 28 -10.98 -11.99 16.04
C SER A 28 -9.63 -11.53 16.58
N ASN A 29 -8.78 -12.46 17.02
CA ASN A 29 -7.43 -12.14 17.51
C ASN A 29 -6.55 -11.53 16.41
N SER A 30 -6.61 -12.08 15.19
CA SER A 30 -5.91 -11.53 14.03
C SER A 30 -6.41 -10.11 13.69
N ALA A 31 -7.73 -9.91 13.67
CA ALA A 31 -8.35 -8.62 13.39
C ALA A 31 -7.98 -7.56 14.45
N LEU A 32 -7.96 -7.94 15.73
CA LEU A 32 -7.53 -7.06 16.82
C LEU A 32 -6.07 -6.63 16.68
N ASN A 33 -5.18 -7.55 16.33
CA ASN A 33 -3.76 -7.24 16.09
C ASN A 33 -3.59 -6.30 14.88
N PHE A 34 -4.32 -6.56 13.79
CA PHE A 34 -4.35 -5.67 12.64
C PHE A 34 -4.83 -4.27 13.03
N GLN A 35 -5.94 -4.15 13.76
CA GLN A 35 -6.48 -2.87 14.21
C GLN A 35 -5.50 -2.11 15.11
N LYS A 36 -4.84 -2.80 16.04
CA LYS A 36 -3.81 -2.20 16.91
C LYS A 36 -2.63 -1.67 16.10
N ASN A 37 -2.12 -2.47 15.17
CA ASN A 37 -1.01 -2.07 14.30
C ASN A 37 -1.40 -0.92 13.38
N TYR A 38 -2.62 -0.95 12.82
CA TYR A 38 -3.17 0.13 12.01
C TYR A 38 -3.28 1.43 12.82
N ALA A 39 -3.95 1.39 13.98
CA ALA A 39 -4.18 2.57 14.82
C ALA A 39 -2.85 3.22 15.27
N LYS A 40 -1.87 2.40 15.66
CA LYS A 40 -0.54 2.88 16.06
C LYS A 40 0.20 3.59 14.92
N ASN A 41 0.02 3.14 13.68
CA ASN A 41 0.75 3.62 12.51
C ASN A 41 -0.13 4.39 11.53
N GLN A 42 -1.34 4.82 11.94
CA GLN A 42 -2.36 5.35 11.04
C GLN A 42 -1.85 6.56 10.25
N GLN A 43 -1.15 7.47 10.92
CA GLN A 43 -0.58 8.66 10.27
C GLN A 43 0.47 8.29 9.21
N LEU A 44 1.36 7.34 9.53
CA LEU A 44 2.38 6.87 8.60
C LEU A 44 1.75 6.15 7.40
N ILE A 45 0.79 5.27 7.64
CA ILE A 45 0.06 4.55 6.59
C ILE A 45 -0.68 5.53 5.68
N ALA A 46 -1.33 6.55 6.24
CA ALA A 46 -2.02 7.58 5.48
C ALA A 46 -1.05 8.39 4.59
N GLN A 47 0.11 8.78 5.13
CA GLN A 47 1.16 9.45 4.37
C GLN A 47 1.68 8.57 3.22
N LEU A 48 2.07 7.32 3.52
CA LEU A 48 2.55 6.37 2.51
C LEU A 48 1.52 6.15 1.40
N ASN A 49 0.24 5.93 1.74
CA ASN A 49 -0.83 5.77 0.75
C ASN A 49 -1.06 7.02 -0.08
N SER A 50 -0.99 8.21 0.52
CA SER A 50 -1.10 9.48 -0.21
C SER A 50 0.04 9.61 -1.22
N THR A 51 1.29 9.36 -0.81
CA THR A 51 2.46 9.40 -1.70
C THR A 51 2.39 8.35 -2.81
N ILE A 52 1.98 7.11 -2.50
CA ILE A 52 1.75 6.06 -3.51
C ILE A 52 0.69 6.50 -4.52
N SER A 53 -0.41 7.09 -4.06
CA SER A 53 -1.47 7.58 -4.93
C SER A 53 -0.94 8.65 -5.89
N LYS A 54 -0.21 9.64 -5.37
CA LYS A 54 0.41 10.70 -6.20
C LYS A 54 1.40 10.11 -7.20
N LEU A 55 2.27 9.20 -6.78
CA LEU A 55 3.22 8.50 -7.67
C LEU A 55 2.53 7.75 -8.81
N ARG A 56 1.42 7.06 -8.52
CA ARG A 56 0.61 6.38 -9.55
C ARG A 56 -0.02 7.38 -10.51
N THR A 57 -0.49 8.52 -10.01
CA THR A 57 -1.01 9.61 -10.85
C THR A 57 0.09 10.17 -11.77
N VAL A 58 1.28 10.48 -11.25
CA VAL A 58 2.43 10.92 -12.07
C VAL A 58 2.73 9.88 -13.15
N LYS A 59 2.86 8.61 -12.76
CA LYS A 59 3.14 7.52 -13.69
C LYS A 59 2.09 7.43 -14.79
N TYR A 60 0.81 7.52 -14.43
CA TYR A 60 -0.29 7.48 -15.39
C TYR A 60 -0.25 8.66 -16.35
N LEU A 61 -0.10 9.89 -15.84
CA LEU A 61 -0.11 11.10 -16.65
C LEU A 61 1.04 11.11 -17.65
N ILE A 62 2.24 10.73 -17.22
CA ILE A 62 3.39 10.73 -18.13
C ILE A 62 3.29 9.63 -19.19
N SER A 63 2.81 8.44 -18.80
CA SER A 63 2.62 7.35 -19.76
C SER A 63 1.55 7.67 -20.82
N ASN A 64 0.66 8.62 -20.53
CA ASN A 64 -0.49 8.98 -21.36
C ASN A 64 -0.43 10.44 -21.85
N THR A 65 0.76 11.06 -21.88
CA THR A 65 0.95 12.50 -22.18
C THR A 65 0.30 12.93 -23.50
N MET A 66 0.22 12.06 -24.49
CA MET A 66 -0.41 12.34 -25.80
C MET A 66 -1.95 12.33 -25.81
N SER A 67 -2.58 11.87 -24.72
CA SER A 67 -4.03 11.64 -24.62
C SER A 67 -4.71 12.43 -23.50
N ILE A 68 -3.93 13.19 -22.73
CA ILE A 68 -4.41 14.04 -21.64
C ILE A 68 -4.48 15.50 -22.12
N SER A 69 -5.32 16.31 -21.47
CA SER A 69 -5.45 17.74 -21.85
C SER A 69 -4.22 18.55 -21.42
N ASP A 70 -3.96 19.68 -22.09
CA ASP A 70 -2.87 20.60 -21.73
C ASP A 70 -2.95 21.06 -20.25
N ASP A 71 -4.17 21.26 -19.74
CA ASP A 71 -4.40 21.57 -18.32
C ASP A 71 -3.88 20.45 -17.41
N GLN A 72 -4.08 19.17 -17.78
CA GLN A 72 -3.59 18.02 -17.03
C GLN A 72 -2.07 17.89 -17.14
N VAL A 73 -1.48 18.20 -18.30
CA VAL A 73 -0.02 18.26 -18.47
C VAL A 73 0.59 19.31 -17.54
N GLY A 74 -0.05 20.48 -17.41
CA GLY A 74 0.38 21.54 -16.49
C GLY A 74 0.36 21.13 -15.01
N THR A 75 -0.36 20.07 -14.64
CA THR A 75 -0.39 19.55 -13.26
C THR A 75 0.71 18.54 -12.94
N ILE A 76 1.41 17.98 -13.94
CA ILE A 76 2.38 16.90 -13.71
C ILE A 76 3.59 17.43 -12.93
N GLU A 77 4.13 18.58 -13.31
CA GLU A 77 5.32 19.17 -12.68
C GLU A 77 5.08 19.57 -11.21
N PRO A 78 4.01 20.31 -10.86
CA PRO A 78 3.66 20.56 -9.46
C PRO A 78 3.50 19.28 -8.64
N LEU A 79 2.84 18.27 -9.21
CA LEU A 79 2.56 17.00 -8.53
C LEU A 79 3.85 16.18 -8.35
N PHE A 80 4.77 16.24 -9.29
CA PHE A 80 6.09 15.63 -9.16
C PHE A 80 6.94 16.28 -8.05
N ILE A 81 6.93 17.60 -7.95
CA ILE A 81 7.61 18.34 -6.87
C ILE A 81 7.03 17.92 -5.51
N GLU A 82 5.70 17.85 -5.41
CA GLU A 82 5.02 17.43 -4.18
C GLU A 82 5.41 16.00 -3.78
N VAL A 83 5.46 15.07 -4.74
CA VAL A 83 5.92 13.69 -4.51
C VAL A 83 7.36 13.66 -3.99
N ARG A 84 8.28 14.44 -4.56
CA ARG A 84 9.66 14.50 -4.07
C ARG A 84 9.74 14.99 -2.63
N LEU A 85 8.99 16.05 -2.30
CA LEU A 85 8.93 16.57 -0.94
C LEU A 85 8.37 15.53 0.04
N ASP A 86 7.34 14.79 -0.36
CA ASP A 86 6.78 13.72 0.46
C ASP A 86 7.78 12.57 0.67
N LEU A 87 8.52 12.17 -0.37
CA LEU A 87 9.56 11.14 -0.26
C LEU A 87 10.72 11.57 0.64
N LEU A 88 11.14 12.83 0.57
CA LEU A 88 12.14 13.40 1.48
C LEU A 88 11.66 13.40 2.94
N ARG A 89 10.40 13.77 3.19
CA ARG A 89 9.80 13.69 4.53
C ARG A 89 9.75 12.25 5.04
N LEU A 90 9.46 11.29 4.17
CA LEU A 90 9.48 9.86 4.53
C LEU A 90 10.89 9.38 4.86
N GLU A 91 11.93 9.96 4.26
CA GLU A 91 13.33 9.72 4.60
C GLU A 91 13.72 10.33 5.95
N GLU A 92 13.31 11.57 6.23
CA GLU A 92 13.55 12.22 7.52
C GLU A 92 13.01 11.43 8.71
N ILE A 93 11.86 10.77 8.53
CA ILE A 93 11.25 9.92 9.58
C ILE A 93 11.74 8.46 9.56
N GLY A 94 12.70 8.13 8.70
CA GLY A 94 13.25 6.77 8.56
C GLY A 94 12.25 5.74 8.04
N ALA A 95 11.20 6.18 7.33
CA ALA A 95 10.19 5.31 6.75
C ALA A 95 10.56 4.81 5.35
N PHE A 96 11.37 5.57 4.61
CA PHE A 96 11.78 5.24 3.24
C PHE A 96 13.20 5.77 2.99
N ASP A 97 14.03 5.04 2.25
CA ASP A 97 15.37 5.53 1.87
C ASP A 97 15.29 6.19 0.49
N TYR A 98 15.01 7.49 0.46
CA TYR A 98 14.88 8.19 -0.82
C TYR A 98 16.23 8.30 -1.55
N SER A 99 17.30 8.58 -0.80
CA SER A 99 18.66 8.73 -1.34
C SER A 99 19.18 7.48 -2.06
N SER A 100 18.74 6.29 -1.68
CA SER A 100 19.16 5.04 -2.34
C SER A 100 18.47 4.78 -3.68
N HIS A 101 17.35 5.44 -3.98
CA HIS A 101 16.55 5.16 -5.18
C HIS A 101 16.93 6.07 -6.34
N ARG A 102 16.77 5.57 -7.57
CA ARG A 102 17.09 6.32 -8.81
C ARG A 102 16.31 7.62 -8.95
N ILE A 103 15.08 7.68 -8.42
CA ILE A 103 14.24 8.88 -8.42
C ILE A 103 14.88 10.09 -7.70
N SER A 104 15.87 9.87 -6.82
CA SER A 104 16.61 10.95 -6.17
C SER A 104 17.55 11.70 -7.11
N LYS A 105 17.98 11.04 -8.20
CA LYS A 105 18.90 11.58 -9.20
C LYS A 105 18.21 12.35 -10.30
N VAL A 106 16.88 12.22 -10.40
CA VAL A 106 16.06 12.91 -11.40
C VAL A 106 15.79 14.32 -10.90
N THR A 107 16.34 15.31 -11.60
CA THR A 107 16.30 16.71 -11.17
C THR A 107 15.05 17.42 -11.68
N SER A 108 14.58 17.03 -12.88
CA SER A 108 13.44 17.64 -13.55
C SER A 108 12.47 16.62 -14.15
N LEU A 109 11.24 17.05 -14.43
CA LEU A 109 10.25 16.23 -15.12
C LEU A 109 10.70 15.86 -16.55
N GLY A 110 11.42 16.75 -17.22
CA GLY A 110 11.95 16.51 -18.57
C GLY A 110 12.94 15.33 -18.60
N GLU A 111 13.90 15.30 -17.67
CA GLU A 111 14.82 14.16 -17.49
C GLU A 111 14.06 12.86 -17.21
N MET A 112 12.98 12.96 -16.41
CA MET A 112 12.13 11.83 -16.10
C MET A 112 11.41 11.28 -17.36
N ILE A 113 10.82 12.16 -18.17
CA ILE A 113 10.14 11.81 -19.42
C ILE A 113 11.11 11.20 -20.43
N ASP A 114 12.30 11.79 -20.57
CA ASP A 114 13.33 11.30 -21.48
C ASP A 114 13.80 9.90 -21.08
N GLU A 115 13.92 9.62 -19.78
CA GLU A 115 14.22 8.29 -19.26
C GLU A 115 13.02 7.31 -19.36
N ILE A 116 11.76 7.81 -19.37
CA ILE A 116 10.53 6.99 -19.50
C ILE A 116 10.44 6.30 -20.85
N SER A 117 11.05 6.88 -21.89
CA SER A 117 11.18 6.23 -23.19
C SER A 117 11.90 4.88 -23.10
N SER A 118 12.70 4.62 -22.05
CA SER A 118 13.58 3.45 -22.00
C SER A 118 13.13 2.33 -21.07
N GLU A 119 12.32 2.58 -20.04
CA GLU A 119 11.54 1.60 -19.28
C GLU A 119 10.99 2.28 -18.01
N ASN A 120 9.68 2.16 -17.77
CA ASN A 120 8.90 2.83 -16.71
C ASN A 120 9.16 2.25 -15.29
N THR A 121 10.39 1.84 -15.02
CA THR A 121 10.77 0.92 -13.93
C THR A 121 10.97 1.64 -12.61
N TYR A 122 11.45 2.88 -12.61
CA TYR A 122 11.85 3.58 -11.40
C TYR A 122 10.66 4.08 -10.56
N LEU A 123 9.59 4.61 -11.17
CA LEU A 123 8.36 4.94 -10.42
C LEU A 123 7.71 3.67 -9.86
N ALA A 124 7.76 2.58 -10.61
CA ALA A 124 7.24 1.28 -10.16
C ALA A 124 8.07 0.73 -8.98
N GLU A 125 9.39 0.85 -9.02
CA GLU A 125 10.30 0.44 -7.93
C GLU A 125 9.98 1.19 -6.63
N VAL A 126 9.83 2.52 -6.70
CA VAL A 126 9.47 3.34 -5.53
C VAL A 126 8.09 2.97 -4.99
N ILE A 127 7.09 2.79 -5.86
CA ILE A 127 5.75 2.35 -5.45
C ILE A 127 5.83 1.00 -4.72
N ASN A 128 6.53 0.02 -5.29
CA ASN A 128 6.68 -1.30 -4.69
C ASN A 128 7.40 -1.26 -3.34
N ALA A 129 8.42 -0.40 -3.20
CA ALA A 129 9.14 -0.22 -1.95
C ALA A 129 8.27 0.41 -0.85
N LEU A 130 7.45 1.41 -1.20
CA LEU A 130 6.48 2.01 -0.26
C LEU A 130 5.38 1.01 0.14
N GLU A 131 4.88 0.21 -0.80
CA GLU A 131 3.89 -0.85 -0.52
C GLU A 131 4.48 -1.94 0.39
N ALA A 132 5.74 -2.35 0.15
CA ALA A 132 6.44 -3.29 1.00
C ALA A 132 6.63 -2.74 2.42
N ARG A 133 6.85 -1.42 2.55
CA ARG A 133 6.93 -0.75 3.85
C ARG A 133 5.59 -0.82 4.59
N ILE A 134 4.47 -0.57 3.91
CA ILE A 134 3.13 -0.73 4.51
C ILE A 134 2.91 -2.18 4.94
N ALA A 135 3.25 -3.16 4.10
CA ALA A 135 3.10 -4.58 4.44
C ALA A 135 3.93 -4.98 5.67
N CYS A 136 5.10 -4.37 5.88
CA CYS A 136 5.94 -4.61 7.06
C CYS A 136 5.28 -4.14 8.38
N ILE A 137 4.41 -3.13 8.34
CA ILE A 137 3.69 -2.63 9.52
C ILE A 137 2.70 -3.67 10.07
N PHE A 138 2.19 -4.55 9.21
CA PHE A 138 1.18 -5.55 9.55
C PHE A 138 1.72 -6.96 9.74
N LYS A 139 3.02 -7.17 9.56
CA LYS A 139 3.71 -8.44 9.89
C LYS A 139 3.94 -8.54 11.40
#